data_AF-S3CP97-F1
#
_entry.id   AF-S3CP97-F1
#
_cell.length_a   1.000
_cell.length_b   1.000
_cell.length_c   1.000
_cell.angle_alpha   90.00
_cell.angle_beta   90.00
_cell.angle_gamma   90.00
#
_symmetry.space_group_name_H-M   'P 1'
#
loop_
_entity.id
_entity.type
_entity.pdbx_description
1 polymer ?
#
loop_
_entity_poly.entity_id
_entity_poly.type
_entity_poly.pdbx_seq_one_letter_code
_entity_poly.pdbx_strand_id
1 'polypeptide(L)'
;MTNVSKNAYTNEPGVHKFALFTPLNDTNNNTLWTIEQYTNQSSFDAHFTTKPVQDMFAWINSADIYVSPPEVHSLNISAASDFARKQVLVEDNPWFVISQKTYQEGKRALGIEAWTGVVSEAKREEGMLVSMFGYGEGEGEGDGLIVLEGAAGRDYFEGVHWKSEAWRRMEEVEREVGKGSVSTEVKFAGGYLHK
;
A
#
# COMPACT_ATOMS: atom_id res chain seq x y z
N MET A 1 -10.24 12.65 -6.98
CA MET A 1 -9.12 11.82 -7.46
C MET A 1 -9.55 10.60 -8.29
N THR A 2 -10.83 10.17 -8.29
CA THR A 2 -11.29 9.02 -9.10
C THR A 2 -11.13 9.21 -10.61
N ASN A 3 -11.30 10.44 -11.13
CA ASN A 3 -11.02 10.74 -12.55
C ASN A 3 -9.56 10.51 -12.94
N VAL A 4 -8.61 10.78 -12.03
CA VAL A 4 -7.18 10.50 -12.24
C VAL A 4 -6.97 9.00 -12.37
N SER A 5 -7.46 8.22 -11.41
CA SER A 5 -7.33 6.75 -11.46
C SER A 5 -7.97 6.12 -12.70
N LYS A 6 -9.12 6.63 -13.18
CA LYS A 6 -9.78 6.14 -14.40
C LYS A 6 -8.98 6.46 -15.66
N ASN A 7 -8.39 7.66 -15.73
CA ASN A 7 -7.50 8.04 -16.82
C ASN A 7 -6.25 7.15 -16.84
N ALA A 8 -5.61 6.97 -15.69
CA ALA A 8 -4.43 6.13 -15.55
C ALA A 8 -4.72 4.67 -15.99
N TYR A 9 -5.84 4.11 -15.53
CA TYR A 9 -6.26 2.78 -15.96
C TYR A 9 -6.42 2.69 -17.47
N THR A 10 -7.06 3.67 -18.10
CA THR A 10 -7.44 3.57 -19.52
C THR A 10 -6.30 3.95 -20.46
N ASN A 11 -5.53 4.98 -20.13
CA ASN A 11 -4.65 5.69 -21.07
C ASN A 11 -3.16 5.57 -20.74
N GLU A 12 -2.81 5.10 -19.55
CA GLU A 12 -1.43 5.15 -19.06
C GLU A 12 -0.90 3.71 -18.84
N PRO A 13 -0.27 3.08 -19.84
CA PRO A 13 0.20 1.70 -19.73
C PRO A 13 1.29 1.52 -18.67
N GLY A 14 2.02 2.59 -18.36
CA GLY A 14 3.08 2.61 -17.34
C GLY A 14 2.59 2.77 -15.89
N VAL A 15 1.28 2.91 -15.66
CA VAL A 15 0.67 3.01 -14.32
C VAL A 15 -0.05 1.71 -13.98
N HIS A 16 0.58 0.91 -13.13
CA HIS A 16 0.12 -0.43 -12.77
C HIS A 16 -0.89 -0.46 -11.63
N LYS A 17 -0.81 0.51 -10.71
CA LYS A 17 -1.72 0.67 -9.57
C LYS A 17 -1.95 2.14 -9.30
N PHE A 18 -3.18 2.46 -8.92
CA PHE A 18 -3.57 3.76 -8.39
C PHE A 18 -4.73 3.52 -7.45
N ALA A 19 -4.48 3.40 -6.16
CA ALA A 19 -5.48 3.04 -5.16
C ALA A 19 -5.59 4.11 -4.08
N LEU A 20 -6.82 4.43 -3.71
CA LEU A 20 -7.14 5.42 -2.69
C LEU A 20 -7.74 4.73 -1.48
N PHE A 21 -7.29 5.10 -0.30
CA PHE A 21 -7.79 4.58 0.97
C PHE A 21 -8.07 5.70 1.96
N THR A 22 -9.07 5.49 2.79
CA THR A 22 -9.46 6.40 3.88
C THR A 22 -9.59 5.61 5.18
N PRO A 23 -9.59 6.24 6.36
CA PRO A 23 -9.72 5.52 7.62
C PRO A 23 -11.03 4.75 7.64
N LEU A 24 -10.98 3.50 8.13
CA LEU A 24 -12.17 2.66 8.23
C LEU A 24 -13.15 3.21 9.28
N ASN A 25 -12.65 3.51 10.48
CA ASN A 25 -13.46 3.75 11.68
C ASN A 25 -13.41 5.18 12.24
N ASP A 26 -12.54 6.05 11.72
CA ASP A 26 -12.39 7.43 12.23
C ASP A 26 -12.93 8.44 11.21
N THR A 27 -14.14 8.92 11.46
CA THR A 27 -14.82 9.90 10.60
C THR A 27 -14.27 11.32 10.72
N ASN A 28 -13.47 11.59 11.76
CA ASN A 28 -12.82 12.90 11.94
C ASN A 28 -11.42 12.92 11.33
N ASN A 29 -10.87 11.75 11.03
CA ASN A 29 -9.61 11.60 10.34
C ASN A 29 -9.82 11.72 8.82
N ASN A 30 -9.30 12.82 8.27
CA ASN A 30 -9.39 13.14 6.84
C ASN A 30 -8.14 12.70 6.06
N THR A 31 -7.30 11.83 6.62
CA THR A 31 -6.12 11.31 5.93
C THR A 31 -6.55 10.48 4.73
N LEU A 32 -5.90 10.74 3.60
CA LEU A 32 -6.03 9.97 2.38
C LEU A 32 -4.70 9.27 2.13
N TRP A 33 -4.72 7.94 2.05
CA TRP A 33 -3.57 7.18 1.55
C TRP A 33 -3.76 6.96 0.06
N THR A 34 -2.70 7.20 -0.70
CA THR A 34 -2.66 6.93 -2.13
C THR A 34 -1.49 6.00 -2.41
N ILE A 35 -1.76 4.87 -3.07
CA ILE A 35 -0.75 3.89 -3.47
C ILE A 35 -0.70 3.86 -4.99
N GLU A 36 0.45 4.23 -5.54
CA GLU A 36 0.67 4.32 -6.97
C GLU A 36 1.91 3.50 -7.33
N GLN A 37 1.81 2.73 -8.41
CA GLN A 37 2.93 1.91 -8.89
C GLN A 37 3.15 2.16 -10.36
N TYR A 38 4.41 2.41 -10.69
CA TYR A 38 4.85 2.82 -12.03
C TYR A 38 5.86 1.82 -12.57
N THR A 39 5.92 1.68 -13.90
CA THR A 39 6.96 0.87 -14.55
C THR A 39 8.36 1.43 -14.27
N ASN A 40 8.49 2.75 -14.27
CA ASN A 40 9.74 3.49 -14.09
C ASN A 40 9.48 4.98 -13.86
N GLN A 41 10.55 5.73 -13.57
CA GLN A 41 10.50 7.18 -13.37
C GLN A 41 9.86 7.92 -14.55
N SER A 42 10.15 7.54 -15.80
CA SER A 42 9.54 8.20 -16.97
C SER A 42 8.01 8.02 -17.02
N SER A 43 7.49 6.91 -16.50
CA SER A 43 6.04 6.67 -16.40
C SER A 43 5.41 7.52 -15.30
N PHE A 44 6.10 7.69 -14.17
CA PHE A 44 5.73 8.62 -13.11
C PHE A 44 5.73 10.07 -13.64
N ASP A 45 6.80 10.51 -14.28
CA ASP A 45 6.91 11.88 -14.81
C ASP A 45 5.80 12.15 -15.84
N ALA A 46 5.54 11.20 -16.74
CA ALA A 46 4.46 11.30 -17.71
C ALA A 46 3.09 11.41 -17.03
N HIS A 47 2.82 10.61 -15.99
CA HIS A 47 1.57 10.67 -15.22
C HIS A 47 1.29 12.08 -14.68
N PHE A 48 2.32 12.72 -14.11
CA PHE A 48 2.23 14.07 -13.55
C PHE A 48 1.96 15.16 -14.59
N THR A 49 2.23 14.90 -15.86
CA THR A 49 1.92 15.83 -16.97
C THR A 49 0.51 15.69 -17.53
N THR A 50 -0.25 14.68 -17.10
CA THR A 50 -1.60 14.45 -17.63
C THR A 50 -2.58 15.52 -17.14
N LYS A 51 -3.55 15.87 -18.01
CA LYS A 51 -4.58 16.86 -17.70
C LYS A 51 -5.35 16.54 -16.40
N PRO A 52 -5.77 15.29 -16.12
CA PRO A 52 -6.46 14.98 -14.87
C PRO A 52 -5.61 15.21 -13.61
N VAL A 53 -4.30 14.93 -13.66
CA VAL A 53 -3.39 15.16 -12.52
C VAL A 53 -3.16 16.66 -12.33
N GLN A 54 -2.92 17.40 -13.41
CA GLN A 54 -2.79 18.85 -13.35
C GLN A 54 -4.04 19.53 -12.79
N ASP A 55 -5.23 19.10 -13.22
CA ASP A 55 -6.51 19.61 -12.73
C ASP A 55 -6.73 19.29 -11.25
N MET A 56 -6.34 18.09 -10.83
CA MET A 56 -6.37 17.69 -9.42
C MET A 56 -5.49 18.60 -8.57
N PHE A 57 -4.23 18.84 -8.95
CA PHE A 57 -3.34 19.72 -8.20
C PHE A 57 -3.80 21.18 -8.24
N ALA A 58 -4.33 21.66 -9.36
CA ALA A 58 -4.92 23.00 -9.45
C ALA A 58 -6.09 23.15 -8.45
N TRP A 59 -6.96 22.14 -8.37
CA TRP A 59 -8.05 22.13 -7.39
C TRP A 59 -7.53 22.08 -5.95
N ILE A 60 -6.62 21.15 -5.63
CA ILE A 60 -6.01 21.01 -4.29
C ILE A 60 -5.41 22.34 -3.83
N ASN A 61 -4.60 22.97 -4.69
CA ASN A 61 -3.95 24.24 -4.38
C ASN A 61 -4.94 25.40 -4.23
N SER A 62 -6.04 25.38 -4.98
CA SER A 62 -7.09 26.41 -4.87
C SER A 62 -7.97 26.26 -3.62
N ALA A 63 -8.21 25.02 -3.21
CA ALA A 63 -9.11 24.69 -2.10
C ALA A 63 -8.39 24.67 -0.74
N ASP A 64 -7.05 24.67 -0.73
CA ASP A 64 -6.20 24.68 0.46
C ASP A 64 -6.57 23.58 1.47
N ILE A 65 -6.75 22.36 0.95
CA ILE A 65 -7.27 21.23 1.74
C ILE A 65 -6.22 20.60 2.66
N TYR A 66 -4.95 20.97 2.50
CA TYR A 66 -3.84 20.37 3.23
C TYR A 66 -3.55 21.15 4.51
N VAL A 67 -3.64 20.46 5.66
CA VAL A 67 -3.18 21.01 6.94
C VAL A 67 -1.64 21.07 6.99
N SER A 68 -0.97 20.18 6.24
CA SER A 68 0.48 20.12 6.06
C SER A 68 0.78 19.53 4.67
N PRO A 69 1.98 19.73 4.12
CA PRO A 69 2.38 19.05 2.88
C PRO A 69 2.15 17.54 2.95
N PRO A 70 1.76 16.89 1.83
CA PRO A 70 1.59 15.44 1.80
C PRO A 70 2.94 14.75 2.05
N GLU A 71 2.90 13.68 2.82
CA GLU A 71 4.03 12.77 2.97
C GLU A 71 4.10 11.85 1.74
N VAL A 72 5.28 11.74 1.13
CA VAL A 72 5.50 10.95 -0.08
C VAL A 72 6.70 10.04 0.16
N HIS A 73 6.49 8.74 -0.02
CA HIS A 73 7.54 7.73 0.10
C HIS A 73 7.86 7.17 -1.28
N SER A 74 9.14 7.19 -1.64
CA SER A 74 9.61 6.54 -2.87
C SER A 74 10.10 5.13 -2.54
N LEU A 75 9.25 4.15 -2.83
CA LEU A 75 9.47 2.76 -2.40
C LEU A 75 9.94 1.88 -3.54
N ASN A 76 10.96 1.07 -3.26
CA ASN A 76 11.33 -0.07 -4.07
C ASN A 76 10.37 -1.23 -3.82
N ILE A 77 9.93 -1.85 -4.91
CA ILE A 77 9.04 -3.00 -4.92
C ILE A 77 9.58 -4.04 -5.89
N SER A 78 9.36 -5.32 -5.59
CA SER A 78 9.74 -6.44 -6.46
C SER A 78 8.55 -7.36 -6.69
N ALA A 79 8.65 -8.27 -7.67
CA ALA A 79 7.62 -9.29 -7.88
C ALA A 79 7.42 -10.21 -6.65
N ALA A 80 8.43 -10.33 -5.78
CA ALA A 80 8.35 -11.11 -4.56
C ALA A 80 7.59 -10.39 -3.44
N SER A 81 7.59 -9.05 -3.45
CA SER A 81 6.96 -8.19 -2.45
C SER A 81 5.60 -7.64 -2.87
N ASP A 82 5.01 -8.20 -3.93
CA ASP A 82 3.76 -7.70 -4.49
C ASP A 82 2.82 -8.82 -4.97
N PHE A 83 1.55 -8.73 -4.57
CA PHE A 83 0.42 -9.30 -5.30
C PHE A 83 -0.87 -8.51 -5.03
N ALA A 84 -1.77 -8.53 -6.00
CA ALA A 84 -3.16 -8.15 -5.82
C ALA A 84 -4.06 -9.01 -6.70
N ARG A 85 -5.28 -9.29 -6.24
CA ARG A 85 -6.32 -10.00 -6.98
C ARG A 85 -7.31 -9.02 -7.59
N LYS A 86 -7.83 -9.33 -8.78
CA LYS A 86 -8.92 -8.54 -9.40
C LYS A 86 -10.18 -8.48 -8.54
N GLN A 87 -10.39 -9.51 -7.72
CA GLN A 87 -11.48 -9.65 -6.75
C GLN A 87 -11.57 -8.46 -5.79
N VAL A 88 -10.47 -7.76 -5.52
CA VAL A 88 -10.45 -6.57 -4.65
C VAL A 88 -11.44 -5.48 -5.05
N LEU A 89 -11.83 -5.42 -6.33
CA LEU A 89 -12.76 -4.41 -6.86
C LEU A 89 -14.24 -4.76 -6.71
N VAL A 90 -14.54 -6.02 -6.41
CA VAL A 90 -15.92 -6.56 -6.37
C VAL A 90 -16.25 -7.25 -5.05
N GLU A 91 -15.27 -7.35 -4.14
CA GLU A 91 -15.48 -7.88 -2.80
C GLU A 91 -16.46 -6.98 -2.03
N ASP A 92 -17.42 -7.58 -1.33
CA ASP A 92 -18.52 -6.86 -0.67
C ASP A 92 -18.04 -6.12 0.59
N ASN A 93 -17.22 -6.79 1.42
CA ASN A 93 -16.73 -6.24 2.68
C ASN A 93 -15.24 -6.55 2.90
N PRO A 94 -14.36 -6.08 2.01
CA PRO A 94 -12.92 -6.30 2.17
C PRO A 94 -12.40 -5.54 3.39
N TRP A 95 -11.47 -6.14 4.11
CA TRP A 95 -10.74 -5.51 5.20
C TRP A 95 -9.32 -5.21 4.75
N PHE A 96 -8.84 -3.98 4.96
CA PHE A 96 -7.48 -3.56 4.60
C PHE A 96 -6.76 -2.93 5.78
N VAL A 97 -5.45 -3.10 5.79
CA VAL A 97 -4.55 -2.44 6.73
C VAL A 97 -3.33 -1.90 5.98
N ILE A 98 -2.97 -0.64 6.28
CA ILE A 98 -1.69 -0.06 5.88
C ILE A 98 -0.83 0.01 7.13
N SER A 99 0.38 -0.56 7.05
CA SER A 99 1.33 -0.57 8.16
C SER A 99 2.64 0.09 7.76
N GLN A 100 3.12 1.02 8.57
CA GLN A 100 4.50 1.49 8.55
C GLN A 100 5.27 0.72 9.62
N LYS A 101 6.33 0.03 9.20
CA LYS A 101 7.24 -0.74 10.05
C LYS A 101 8.58 -0.03 10.11
N THR A 102 9.22 -0.02 11.27
CA THR A 102 10.58 0.50 11.43
C THR A 102 11.45 -0.55 12.08
N TYR A 103 12.62 -0.82 11.53
CA TYR A 103 13.57 -1.78 12.08
C TYR A 103 14.77 -1.10 12.74
N GLN A 104 15.51 -1.91 13.50
CA GLN A 104 16.85 -1.58 13.95
C GLN A 104 17.78 -1.32 12.77
N GLU A 105 18.81 -0.51 13.02
CA GLU A 105 19.74 -0.09 11.98
C GLU A 105 20.43 -1.30 11.35
N GLY A 106 20.43 -1.37 10.02
CA GLY A 106 21.02 -2.48 9.27
C GLY A 106 20.26 -3.80 9.39
N LYS A 107 19.06 -3.83 9.99
CA LYS A 107 18.25 -5.06 10.13
C LYS A 107 17.09 -5.18 9.15
N ARG A 108 16.86 -4.19 8.28
CA ARG A 108 15.77 -4.19 7.28
C ARG A 108 15.74 -5.44 6.41
N ALA A 109 16.90 -5.99 6.04
CA ALA A 109 16.97 -7.19 5.22
C ALA A 109 16.23 -8.41 5.83
N LEU A 110 16.26 -8.56 7.16
CA LEU A 110 15.53 -9.63 7.86
C LEU A 110 14.02 -9.42 7.77
N GLY A 111 13.57 -8.17 7.91
CA GLY A 111 12.18 -7.79 7.70
C GLY A 111 11.71 -8.05 6.26
N ILE A 112 12.52 -7.69 5.27
CA ILE A 112 12.23 -7.95 3.85
C ILE A 112 12.07 -9.46 3.59
N GLU A 113 12.98 -10.29 4.13
CA GLU A 113 12.90 -11.75 3.98
C GLU A 113 11.61 -12.31 4.61
N ALA A 114 11.29 -11.89 5.84
CA ALA A 114 10.10 -12.32 6.55
C ALA A 114 8.80 -11.92 5.81
N TRP A 115 8.70 -10.66 5.40
CA TRP A 115 7.54 -10.15 4.65
C TRP A 115 7.41 -10.77 3.26
N THR A 116 8.52 -11.14 2.60
CA THR A 116 8.48 -11.93 1.37
C THR A 116 7.81 -13.28 1.61
N GLY A 117 8.06 -13.91 2.76
CA GLY A 117 7.37 -15.13 3.18
C GLY A 117 5.85 -14.92 3.33
N VAL A 118 5.44 -13.82 3.98
CA VAL A 118 4.01 -13.47 4.16
C VAL A 118 3.32 -13.24 2.82
N VAL A 119 3.90 -12.44 1.93
CA VAL A 119 3.36 -12.19 0.58
C VAL A 119 3.24 -13.51 -0.21
N SER A 120 4.23 -14.39 -0.11
CA SER A 120 4.21 -15.71 -0.76
C SER A 120 3.07 -16.59 -0.26
N GLU A 121 2.82 -16.61 1.05
CA GLU A 121 1.69 -17.35 1.63
C GLU A 121 0.34 -16.74 1.22
N ALA A 122 0.19 -15.42 1.36
CA ALA A 122 -1.04 -14.72 1.00
C ALA A 122 -1.43 -14.92 -0.48
N LYS A 123 -0.47 -15.08 -1.40
CA LYS A 123 -0.74 -15.45 -2.80
C LYS A 123 -1.47 -16.79 -2.95
N ARG A 124 -1.25 -17.74 -2.03
CA ARG A 124 -1.89 -19.07 -2.02
C ARG A 124 -3.23 -19.07 -1.30
N GLU A 125 -3.45 -18.12 -0.41
CA GLU A 125 -4.68 -17.97 0.35
C GLU A 125 -5.81 -17.39 -0.51
N GLU A 126 -6.95 -18.08 -0.58
CA GLU A 126 -8.09 -17.65 -1.41
C GLU A 126 -8.74 -16.37 -0.88
N GLY A 127 -8.81 -16.21 0.45
CA GLY A 127 -9.41 -15.04 1.08
C GLY A 127 -8.50 -13.81 1.16
N MET A 128 -7.22 -13.92 0.77
CA MET A 128 -6.33 -12.77 0.68
C MET A 128 -6.48 -12.09 -0.69
N LEU A 129 -6.72 -10.77 -0.68
CA LEU A 129 -6.97 -9.95 -1.86
C LEU A 129 -5.72 -9.19 -2.31
N VAL A 130 -4.90 -8.74 -1.37
CA VAL A 130 -3.66 -8.01 -1.62
C VAL A 130 -2.71 -8.24 -0.44
N SER A 131 -1.43 -8.42 -0.74
CA SER A 131 -0.34 -8.29 0.24
C SER A 131 0.86 -7.79 -0.52
N MET A 132 1.35 -6.63 -0.10
CA MET A 132 2.50 -5.98 -0.71
C MET A 132 3.28 -5.20 0.34
N PHE A 133 4.57 -5.05 0.07
CA PHE A 133 5.40 -4.12 0.81
C PHE A 133 6.43 -3.46 -0.10
N GLY A 134 6.86 -2.27 0.31
CA GLY A 134 7.97 -1.55 -0.29
C GLY A 134 8.88 -0.93 0.76
N TYR A 135 10.08 -0.56 0.35
CA TYR A 135 11.09 0.07 1.21
C TYR A 135 11.80 1.20 0.48
N GLY A 136 12.13 2.29 1.19
CA GLY A 136 12.92 3.38 0.62
C GLY A 136 14.43 3.09 0.68
N GLU A 137 15.19 3.73 -0.21
CA GLU A 137 16.67 3.65 -0.25
C GLU A 137 17.36 4.99 0.04
N GLY A 138 16.59 6.07 0.30
CA GLY A 138 17.12 7.43 0.49
C GLY A 138 17.46 7.81 1.94
N GLU A 139 18.28 8.85 2.10
CA GLU A 139 18.45 9.53 3.39
C GLU A 139 17.09 10.02 3.89
N GLY A 140 16.71 9.61 5.11
CA GLY A 140 15.41 9.96 5.71
C GLY A 140 14.29 8.94 5.51
N GLU A 141 14.42 7.96 4.60
CA GLU A 141 13.41 6.90 4.38
C GLU A 141 13.46 5.77 5.44
N GLY A 142 14.44 5.85 6.36
CA GLY A 142 14.59 4.92 7.49
C GLY A 142 14.88 3.48 7.11
N ASP A 143 15.08 2.64 8.12
CA ASP A 143 15.21 1.18 7.96
C ASP A 143 13.85 0.47 8.01
N GLY A 144 12.83 1.07 7.39
CA GLY A 144 11.44 0.63 7.49
C GLY A 144 10.87 -0.03 6.24
N LEU A 145 9.64 -0.53 6.38
CA LEU A 145 8.79 -0.99 5.28
C LEU A 145 7.44 -0.28 5.37
N ILE A 146 6.83 -0.06 4.22
CA ILE A 146 5.40 0.25 4.14
C ILE A 146 4.70 -0.97 3.54
N VAL A 147 3.70 -1.47 4.25
CA VAL A 147 2.96 -2.69 3.93
C VAL A 147 1.49 -2.36 3.70
N LEU A 148 0.90 -2.90 2.64
CA LEU A 148 -0.55 -2.95 2.44
C LEU A 148 -0.97 -4.43 2.42
N GLU A 149 -1.89 -4.79 3.31
CA GLU A 149 -2.56 -6.08 3.27
C GLU A 149 -4.07 -5.90 3.17
N GLY A 150 -4.75 -6.86 2.55
CA GLY A 150 -6.19 -6.88 2.50
C GLY A 150 -6.76 -8.25 2.21
N ALA A 151 -7.90 -8.54 2.82
CA ALA A 151 -8.59 -9.82 2.78
C ALA A 151 -10.09 -9.63 2.52
N ALA A 152 -10.79 -10.71 2.17
CA ALA A 152 -12.24 -10.77 1.97
C ALA A 152 -13.05 -10.43 3.24
N GLY A 153 -12.37 -10.34 4.39
CA GLY A 153 -12.93 -9.85 5.63
C GLY A 153 -11.91 -9.96 6.76
N ARG A 154 -12.19 -9.25 7.85
CA ARG A 154 -11.34 -9.27 9.05
C ARG A 154 -11.23 -10.69 9.63
N ASP A 155 -12.33 -11.42 9.72
CA ASP A 155 -12.35 -12.78 10.27
C ASP A 155 -11.44 -13.74 9.49
N TYR A 156 -11.34 -13.58 8.17
CA TYR A 156 -10.40 -14.38 7.37
C TYR A 156 -8.97 -14.00 7.70
N PHE A 157 -8.67 -12.70 7.76
CA PHE A 157 -7.33 -12.21 8.07
C PHE A 157 -6.86 -12.69 9.46
N GLU A 158 -7.68 -12.54 10.50
CA GLU A 158 -7.32 -12.94 11.85
C GLU A 158 -7.40 -14.46 12.06
N GLY A 159 -8.38 -15.11 11.42
CA GLY A 159 -8.69 -16.52 11.60
C GLY A 159 -7.79 -17.46 10.82
N VAL A 160 -7.29 -17.02 9.65
CA VAL A 160 -6.51 -17.82 8.70
C VAL A 160 -5.14 -17.20 8.50
N HIS A 161 -5.06 -15.99 7.96
CA HIS A 161 -3.81 -15.39 7.51
C HIS A 161 -2.80 -15.18 8.65
N TRP A 162 -3.22 -14.55 9.75
CA TRP A 162 -2.40 -14.34 10.96
C TRP A 162 -1.98 -15.62 11.67
N LYS A 163 -2.68 -16.73 11.43
CA LYS A 163 -2.34 -18.02 12.04
C LYS A 163 -1.37 -18.84 11.19
N SER A 164 -1.04 -18.38 9.98
CA SER A 164 -0.10 -19.06 9.09
C SER A 164 1.31 -19.11 9.68
N GLU A 165 2.10 -20.11 9.28
CA GLU A 165 3.51 -20.19 9.70
C GLU A 165 4.32 -18.99 9.23
N ALA A 166 4.00 -18.44 8.05
CA ALA A 166 4.67 -17.27 7.51
C ALA A 166 4.46 -16.04 8.40
N TRP A 167 3.23 -15.81 8.88
CA TRP A 167 2.94 -14.70 9.79
C TRP A 167 3.62 -14.86 11.14
N ARG A 168 3.60 -16.06 11.72
CA ARG A 168 4.30 -16.35 12.99
C ARG A 168 5.80 -16.09 12.89
N ARG A 169 6.45 -16.52 11.81
CA ARG A 169 7.88 -16.22 11.58
C ARG A 169 8.12 -14.73 11.44
N MET A 170 7.22 -14.02 10.77
CA MET A 170 7.32 -12.57 10.65
C MET A 170 7.17 -11.88 12.01
N GLU A 171 6.25 -12.31 12.88
CA GLU A 171 6.15 -11.80 14.26
C GLU A 171 7.42 -12.05 15.09
N GLU A 172 8.04 -13.22 14.95
CA GLU A 172 9.31 -13.52 15.61
C GLU A 172 10.41 -12.55 15.18
N VAL A 173 10.52 -12.29 13.87
CA VAL A 173 11.46 -11.33 13.31
C VAL A 173 11.14 -9.91 13.79
N GLU A 174 9.88 -9.47 13.73
CA GLU A 174 9.45 -8.15 14.22
C GLU A 174 9.76 -7.97 15.72
N ARG A 175 9.62 -9.02 16.53
CA ARG A 175 10.01 -8.97 17.95
C ARG A 175 11.52 -8.85 18.16
N GLU A 176 12.33 -9.44 17.28
CA GLU A 176 13.78 -9.39 17.37
C GLU A 176 14.35 -8.05 16.89
N VAL A 177 13.87 -7.56 15.74
CA VAL A 177 14.48 -6.44 15.02
C VAL A 177 13.59 -5.21 14.87
N GLY A 178 12.31 -5.29 15.21
CA GLY A 178 11.38 -4.16 15.17
C GLY A 178 11.76 -3.07 16.18
N LYS A 179 11.64 -1.82 15.74
CA LYS A 179 11.69 -0.62 16.60
C LYS A 179 10.29 -0.02 16.80
N GLY A 180 9.40 -0.17 15.83
CA GLY A 180 8.06 0.39 15.90
C GLY A 180 7.19 -0.06 14.74
N SER A 181 5.88 -0.03 14.98
CA SER A 181 4.88 -0.23 13.94
C SER A 181 3.70 0.69 14.19
N VAL A 182 3.27 1.38 13.14
CA VAL A 182 1.98 2.07 13.09
C VAL A 182 1.14 1.35 12.06
N SER A 183 -0.06 0.91 12.45
CA SER A 183 -0.99 0.21 11.55
C SER A 183 -2.32 0.93 11.57
N THR A 184 -2.88 1.17 10.38
CA THR A 184 -4.16 1.85 10.20
C THR A 184 -5.09 0.97 9.40
N GLU A 185 -6.25 0.64 9.98
CA GLU A 185 -7.34 0.00 9.26
C GLU A 185 -7.96 1.01 8.30
N VAL A 186 -8.06 0.63 7.03
CA VAL A 186 -8.51 1.52 5.97
C VAL A 186 -9.61 0.87 5.13
N LYS A 187 -10.41 1.71 4.48
CA LYS A 187 -11.38 1.30 3.46
C LYS A 187 -10.91 1.76 2.08
N PHE A 188 -11.14 0.92 1.08
CA PHE A 188 -10.87 1.25 -0.31
C PHE A 188 -11.86 2.32 -0.80
N ALA A 189 -11.36 3.50 -1.15
CA ALA A 189 -12.15 4.66 -1.56
C ALA A 189 -12.22 4.82 -3.09
N GLY A 190 -11.36 4.13 -3.84
CA GLY A 190 -11.43 4.07 -5.29
C GLY A 190 -10.10 3.76 -5.97
N GLY A 191 -10.15 3.62 -7.29
CA GLY A 191 -8.99 3.31 -8.13
C GLY A 191 -8.85 1.82 -8.43
N TYR A 192 -7.62 1.32 -8.51
CA TYR A 192 -7.30 -0.06 -8.82
C TYR A 192 -5.95 -0.50 -8.23
N LEU A 193 -5.91 -1.72 -7.71
CA LEU A 193 -4.69 -2.40 -7.26
C LEU A 193 -4.19 -3.46 -8.27
N HIS A 194 -4.97 -3.72 -9.32
CA HIS A 194 -4.64 -4.66 -10.38
C HIS A 194 -5.18 -4.11 -11.70
N LYS A 195 -4.38 -4.17 -12.77
CA LYS A 195 -4.78 -3.80 -14.13
C LYS A 195 -5.22 -5.00 -14.95
#